data_AF-A0A1Z4LTU8-F1
#
_entry.id   AF-A0A1Z4LTU8-F1
#
_cell.length_a   1.000
_cell.length_b   1.000
_cell.length_c   1.000
_cell.angle_alpha   90.00
_cell.angle_beta   90.00
_cell.angle_gamma   90.00
#
_symmetry.space_group_name_H-M   'P 1'
#
loop_
_entity.id
_entity.type
_entity.pdbx_description
1 polymer ?
#
loop_
_entity_poly.entity_id
_entity_poly.type
_entity_poly.pdbx_seq_one_letter_code
_entity_poly.pdbx_strand_id
1 'polypeptide(L)'
;MTRESFKNHKDLEVYKMSFESAMLIFELSKKFPVEERYSLTDQIRRSSRSVCANLAEAWRKRRYEGAFIAKLSDSEAEAAETQTWIEFAVQCKYLDVEVGRDIYRKYNSILGMLVTMINNSEKWIVNTKKTK
;
A
#
# COMPACT_ATOMS: atom_id res chain seq x y z
N MET A 1 -25.61 4.48 12.17
CA MET A 1 -24.28 3.88 11.85
C MET A 1 -23.23 4.61 12.67
N THR A 2 -22.77 3.99 13.74
CA THR A 2 -21.68 4.51 14.58
C THR A 2 -20.42 4.64 13.73
N ARG A 3 -19.86 5.86 13.60
CA ARG A 3 -18.54 6.09 13.00
C ARG A 3 -17.53 5.24 13.78
N GLU A 4 -16.95 4.22 13.13
CA GLU A 4 -15.81 3.53 13.72
C GLU A 4 -14.72 4.55 14.03
N SER A 5 -14.26 4.56 15.27
CA SER A 5 -13.18 5.44 15.71
C SER A 5 -11.86 4.76 15.35
N PHE A 6 -11.21 5.23 14.28
CA PHE A 6 -9.85 4.82 13.93
C PHE A 6 -8.86 5.34 14.98
N LYS A 7 -8.25 4.43 15.75
CA LYS A 7 -7.25 4.75 16.79
C LYS A 7 -5.87 4.85 16.17
N ASN A 8 -5.56 4.04 15.16
CA ASN A 8 -4.27 4.00 14.50
C ASN A 8 -4.36 3.59 13.02
N HIS A 9 -3.26 3.68 12.27
CA HIS A 9 -3.23 3.36 10.84
C HIS A 9 -3.63 1.91 10.52
N LYS A 10 -3.44 0.97 11.45
CA LYS A 10 -3.82 -0.44 11.25
C LYS A 10 -5.32 -0.66 11.24
N ASP A 11 -6.09 0.31 11.71
CA ASP A 11 -7.54 0.27 11.68
C ASP A 11 -8.08 0.63 10.27
N LEU A 12 -7.25 1.24 9.41
CA LEU A 12 -7.61 1.60 8.04
C LEU A 12 -7.77 0.36 7.17
N GLU A 13 -8.86 0.30 6.42
CA GLU A 13 -9.11 -0.79 5.48
C GLU A 13 -8.02 -0.90 4.41
N VAL A 14 -7.60 0.25 3.86
CA VAL A 14 -6.48 0.31 2.90
C VAL A 14 -5.19 -0.30 3.48
N TYR A 15 -4.90 -0.08 4.76
CA TYR A 15 -3.72 -0.66 5.39
C TYR A 15 -3.83 -2.17 5.55
N LYS A 16 -4.98 -2.69 6.03
CA LYS A 16 -5.20 -4.13 6.20
C LYS A 16 -5.04 -4.85 4.87
N MET A 17 -5.68 -4.34 3.82
CA MET A 17 -5.62 -4.93 2.49
C MET A 17 -4.22 -4.85 1.87
N SER A 18 -3.50 -3.74 2.05
CA SER A 18 -2.09 -3.63 1.65
C SER A 18 -1.20 -4.63 2.38
N PHE A 19 -1.38 -4.78 3.71
CA PHE A 19 -0.57 -5.68 4.52
C PHE A 19 -0.79 -7.14 4.14
N GLU A 20 -2.05 -7.56 4.00
CA GLU A 20 -2.41 -8.92 3.55
C GLU A 20 -1.85 -9.20 2.15
N SER A 21 -1.95 -8.23 1.22
CA SER A 21 -1.44 -8.38 -0.14
C SER A 21 0.10 -8.48 -0.16
N ALA A 22 0.80 -7.67 0.64
CA ALA A 22 2.26 -7.72 0.76
C ALA A 22 2.74 -9.05 1.38
N MET A 23 2.01 -9.60 2.35
CA MET A 23 2.33 -10.91 2.93
C MET A 23 2.08 -12.05 1.95
N LEU A 24 1.00 -11.99 1.17
CA LEU A 24 0.75 -12.95 0.10
C LEU A 24 1.88 -12.92 -0.95
N ILE A 25 2.29 -11.73 -1.40
CA ILE A 25 3.43 -11.55 -2.31
C ILE A 25 4.70 -12.17 -1.71
N PHE A 26 4.99 -11.91 -0.43
CA PHE A 26 6.17 -12.44 0.23
C PHE A 26 6.20 -13.98 0.23
N GLU A 27 5.08 -14.61 0.55
CA GLU A 27 4.95 -16.08 0.57
C GLU A 27 5.10 -16.68 -0.83
N LEU A 28 4.43 -16.10 -1.83
CA LEU A 28 4.51 -16.57 -3.22
C LEU A 28 5.92 -16.43 -3.79
N SER A 29 6.59 -15.32 -3.50
CA SER A 29 7.92 -15.05 -4.03
C SER A 29 9.02 -15.90 -3.40
N LYS A 30 8.73 -16.73 -2.38
CA LYS A 30 9.69 -17.75 -1.88
C LYS A 30 9.96 -18.82 -2.93
N LYS A 31 9.10 -18.97 -3.94
CA LYS A 31 9.23 -19.94 -5.03
C LYS A 31 9.95 -19.38 -6.27
N PHE A 32 10.30 -18.09 -6.26
CA PHE A 32 10.99 -17.47 -7.40
C PHE A 32 12.42 -18.02 -7.50
N PRO A 33 13.04 -17.99 -8.70
CA PRO A 33 14.43 -18.43 -8.89
C PRO A 33 15.40 -17.69 -7.96
N VAL A 34 16.46 -18.38 -7.52
CA VAL A 34 17.43 -17.81 -6.58
C VAL A 34 18.22 -16.64 -7.19
N GLU A 35 18.37 -16.66 -8.51
CA GLU A 35 18.99 -15.62 -9.33
C GLU A 35 18.22 -14.29 -9.24
N GLU A 36 16.91 -14.34 -8.99
CA GLU A 36 16.05 -13.15 -8.84
C GLU A 36 16.06 -12.57 -7.43
N ARG A 37 16.82 -13.16 -6.50
CA ARG A 37 16.81 -12.77 -5.08
C ARG A 37 17.09 -11.28 -4.87
N TYR A 38 18.03 -10.71 -5.61
CA TYR A 38 18.42 -9.30 -5.55
C TYR A 38 17.88 -8.47 -6.72
N SER A 39 16.96 -9.05 -7.49
CA SER A 39 16.30 -8.44 -8.65
C SER A 39 14.80 -8.43 -8.37
N LEU A 40 13.99 -9.19 -9.12
CA LEU A 40 12.54 -9.14 -9.07
C LEU A 40 12.00 -9.46 -7.67
N THR A 41 12.58 -10.45 -6.97
CA THR A 41 12.13 -10.85 -5.63
C THR A 41 12.29 -9.71 -4.61
N ASP A 42 13.39 -8.96 -4.69
CA ASP A 42 13.63 -7.85 -3.77
C ASP A 42 12.71 -6.66 -4.09
N GLN A 43 12.60 -6.32 -5.38
CA GLN A 43 11.80 -5.18 -5.82
C GLN A 43 10.31 -5.34 -5.49
N ILE A 44 9.70 -6.50 -5.78
CA ILE A 44 8.28 -6.74 -5.49
C ILE A 44 8.00 -6.77 -3.98
N ARG A 45 8.95 -7.24 -3.17
CA ARG A 45 8.82 -7.27 -1.70
C ARG A 45 8.98 -5.89 -1.09
N ARG A 46 9.92 -5.08 -1.59
CA ARG A 46 10.16 -3.72 -1.07
C ARG A 46 9.00 -2.80 -1.41
N SER A 47 8.60 -2.74 -2.68
CA SER A 47 7.48 -1.88 -3.12
C SER A 47 6.18 -2.23 -2.38
N SER A 48 5.81 -3.52 -2.33
CA SER A 48 4.58 -3.95 -1.64
C SER A 48 4.53 -3.59 -0.15
N ARG A 49 5.67 -3.69 0.56
CA ARG A 49 5.77 -3.31 1.98
C ARG A 49 5.84 -1.79 2.18
N SER A 50 6.42 -1.07 1.23
CA SER A 50 6.55 0.39 1.25
C SER A 50 5.18 1.07 1.25
N VAL A 51 4.17 0.49 0.59
CA VAL A 51 2.77 0.96 0.68
C VAL A 51 2.31 1.07 2.14
N CYS A 52 2.54 0.03 2.94
CA CYS A 52 2.17 0.01 4.36
C CYS A 52 3.00 0.99 5.20
N ALA A 53 4.30 1.09 4.91
CA ALA A 53 5.20 2.01 5.61
C ALA A 53 4.79 3.48 5.37
N ASN A 54 4.52 3.84 4.12
CA ASN A 54 4.07 5.18 3.74
C ASN A 54 2.68 5.51 4.32
N LEU A 55 1.74 4.55 4.39
CA LEU A 55 0.46 4.72 5.09
C LEU A 55 0.66 5.01 6.59
N ALA A 56 1.55 4.29 7.25
CA ALA A 56 1.86 4.50 8.66
C ALA A 56 2.50 5.88 8.90
N GLU A 57 3.39 6.32 8.01
CA GLU A 57 3.96 7.66 8.03
C GLU A 57 2.92 8.75 7.78
N ALA A 58 2.07 8.59 6.75
CA ALA A 58 0.98 9.51 6.45
C ALA A 58 0.11 9.71 7.70
N TRP A 59 -0.31 8.61 8.35
CA TRP A 59 -1.10 8.67 9.59
C TRP A 59 -0.46 9.52 10.70
N ARG A 60 0.87 9.52 10.81
CA ARG A 60 1.61 10.34 11.78
C ARG A 60 1.79 11.80 11.33
N LYS A 61 1.71 12.09 10.04
CA LYS A 61 1.83 13.44 9.46
C LYS A 61 0.51 14.21 9.34
N ARG A 62 -0.61 13.68 9.86
CA ARG A 62 -1.95 14.31 9.86
C ARG A 62 -2.06 15.68 10.57
N ARG A 63 -1.00 16.24 11.13
CA ARG A 63 -0.98 17.61 11.68
C ARG A 63 -0.83 18.68 10.58
N TYR A 64 -0.33 18.29 9.41
CA TYR A 64 -0.12 19.17 8.26
C TYR A 64 -0.58 18.45 7.00
N GLU A 65 -1.61 18.99 6.36
CA GLU A 65 -2.29 18.35 5.23
C GLU A 65 -1.36 18.06 4.05
N GLY A 66 -0.50 19.00 3.67
CA GLY A 66 0.47 18.78 2.58
C GLY A 66 1.42 17.60 2.84
N ALA A 67 1.87 17.40 4.08
CA ALA A 67 2.77 16.28 4.41
C ALA A 67 2.02 14.94 4.55
N PHE A 68 0.73 14.99 4.91
CA PHE A 68 -0.14 13.82 4.88
C PHE A 68 -0.38 13.37 3.43
N ILE A 69 -0.78 14.29 2.55
CA ILE A 69 -0.99 14.03 1.13
C ILE A 69 0.30 13.50 0.49
N ALA A 70 1.43 14.16 0.70
CA ALA A 70 2.70 13.74 0.11
C ALA A 70 3.03 12.28 0.43
N LYS A 71 2.80 11.83 1.68
CA LYS A 71 3.03 10.43 2.06
C LYS A 71 1.99 9.46 1.50
N LEU A 72 0.75 9.89 1.29
CA LEU A 72 -0.22 9.09 0.57
C LEU A 72 0.15 8.94 -0.91
N SER A 73 0.68 9.99 -1.55
CA SER A 73 1.20 9.92 -2.92
C SER A 73 2.41 8.99 -3.03
N ASP A 74 3.32 8.99 -2.05
CA ASP A 74 4.40 7.99 -1.99
C ASP A 74 3.81 6.56 -1.89
N SER A 75 2.79 6.36 -1.06
CA SER A 75 2.09 5.07 -0.94
C SER A 75 1.43 4.62 -2.24
N GLU A 76 0.84 5.57 -2.98
CA GLU A 76 0.20 5.34 -4.28
C GLU A 76 1.22 4.94 -5.34
N ALA A 77 2.36 5.64 -5.40
CA ALA A 77 3.45 5.32 -6.31
C ALA A 77 3.99 3.89 -6.07
N GLU A 78 4.18 3.50 -4.80
CA GLU A 78 4.64 2.16 -4.42
C GLU A 78 3.61 1.06 -4.75
N ALA A 79 2.32 1.40 -4.67
CA ALA A 79 1.25 0.48 -5.07
C ALA A 79 1.25 0.25 -6.58
N ALA A 80 1.44 1.30 -7.39
CA ALA A 80 1.58 1.20 -8.85
C ALA A 80 2.89 0.49 -9.26
N GLU A 81 3.99 0.74 -8.54
CA GLU A 81 5.24 0.00 -8.73
C GLU A 81 5.04 -1.49 -8.45
N THR A 82 4.33 -1.84 -7.38
CA THR A 82 4.03 -3.24 -7.06
C THR A 82 3.24 -3.91 -8.19
N GLN A 83 2.29 -3.22 -8.81
CA GLN A 83 1.55 -3.72 -9.98
C GLN A 83 2.47 -4.05 -11.15
N THR A 84 3.41 -3.16 -11.44
CA THR A 84 4.43 -3.39 -12.48
C THR A 84 5.23 -4.66 -12.20
N TRP A 85 5.67 -4.86 -10.94
CA TRP A 85 6.42 -6.06 -10.58
C TRP A 85 5.58 -7.35 -10.59
N ILE A 86 4.27 -7.27 -10.31
CA ILE A 86 3.35 -8.39 -10.49
C ILE A 86 3.27 -8.79 -11.96
N GLU A 87 3.15 -7.81 -12.87
CA GLU A 87 3.14 -8.07 -14.32
C GLU A 87 4.43 -8.77 -14.78
N PHE A 88 5.60 -8.28 -14.36
CA PHE A 88 6.87 -8.95 -14.63
C PHE A 88 6.91 -10.37 -14.08
N ALA A 89 6.48 -10.59 -12.83
CA ALA A 89 6.46 -11.92 -12.22
C ALA A 89 5.60 -12.93 -13.01
N VAL A 90 4.47 -12.47 -13.56
CA VAL A 90 3.60 -13.29 -14.42
C VAL A 90 4.24 -13.55 -15.78
N GLN A 91 4.81 -12.53 -16.44
CA GLN A 91 5.45 -12.68 -17.75
C GLN A 91 6.69 -13.59 -17.70
N CYS A 92 7.47 -13.51 -16.63
CA CYS A 92 8.58 -14.41 -16.35
C CYS A 92 8.13 -15.82 -15.90
N LYS A 93 6.81 -16.06 -15.76
CA LYS A 93 6.21 -17.33 -15.30
C LYS A 93 6.62 -17.74 -13.89
N TYR A 94 7.00 -16.77 -13.06
CA TYR A 94 7.28 -16.99 -11.64
C TYR A 94 6.00 -16.94 -10.78
N LEU A 95 4.96 -16.29 -11.31
CA LEU A 95 3.64 -16.21 -10.72
C LEU A 95 2.58 -16.74 -11.68
N ASP A 96 1.63 -17.51 -11.14
CA ASP A 96 0.45 -17.95 -11.91
C ASP A 96 -0.39 -16.74 -12.36
N VAL A 97 -0.98 -16.84 -13.56
CA VAL A 97 -1.71 -15.73 -14.20
C VAL A 97 -2.95 -15.33 -13.39
N GLU A 98 -3.71 -16.30 -12.87
CA GLU A 98 -4.93 -16.00 -12.11
C GLU A 98 -4.58 -15.45 -10.72
N VAL A 99 -3.56 -16.01 -10.07
CA VAL A 99 -3.03 -15.46 -8.81
C VAL A 99 -2.52 -14.03 -9.01
N GLY A 100 -1.75 -13.78 -10.07
CA GLY A 100 -1.26 -12.44 -10.41
C GLY A 100 -2.40 -11.46 -10.66
N ARG A 101 -3.43 -11.87 -11.41
CA ARG A 101 -4.64 -11.07 -11.66
C ARG A 101 -5.37 -10.70 -10.37
N ASP A 102 -5.51 -11.62 -9.43
CA ASP A 102 -6.20 -11.36 -8.17
C ASP A 102 -5.42 -10.38 -7.28
N ILE A 103 -4.09 -10.53 -7.19
CA ILE A 103 -3.25 -9.58 -6.45
C ILE A 103 -3.30 -8.20 -7.11
N TYR A 104 -3.23 -8.15 -8.45
CA TYR A 104 -3.33 -6.89 -9.19
C TYR A 104 -4.64 -6.15 -8.93
N ARG A 105 -5.77 -6.89 -8.89
CA ARG A 105 -7.09 -6.33 -8.55
C ARG A 105 -7.15 -5.78 -7.13
N LYS A 106 -6.49 -6.44 -6.17
CA LYS A 106 -6.33 -5.89 -4.82
C LYS A 106 -5.56 -4.58 -4.87
N TYR A 107 -4.44 -4.50 -5.60
CA TYR A 107 -3.70 -3.25 -5.74
C TYR A 107 -4.49 -2.13 -6.45
N ASN A 108 -5.32 -2.44 -7.44
CA ASN A 108 -6.27 -1.46 -8.01
C ASN A 108 -7.22 -0.89 -6.94
N SER A 109 -7.71 -1.75 -6.06
CA SER A 109 -8.59 -1.33 -4.96
C SER A 109 -7.83 -0.51 -3.91
N ILE A 110 -6.56 -0.84 -3.61
CA ILE A 110 -5.67 -0.05 -2.76
C ILE A 110 -5.50 1.35 -3.35
N LEU A 111 -5.15 1.45 -4.64
CA LEU A 111 -4.99 2.73 -5.34
C LEU A 111 -6.26 3.58 -5.26
N GLY A 112 -7.42 3.00 -5.55
CA GLY A 112 -8.70 3.70 -5.46
C GLY A 112 -8.99 4.25 -4.05
N MET A 113 -8.64 3.49 -3.00
CA MET A 113 -8.76 3.96 -1.62
C MET A 113 -7.77 5.08 -1.29
N LEU A 114 -6.51 4.99 -1.74
CA LEU A 114 -5.49 6.03 -1.55
C LEU A 114 -5.91 7.34 -2.23
N VAL A 115 -6.32 7.29 -3.50
CA VAL A 115 -6.83 8.45 -4.24
C VAL A 115 -8.04 9.07 -3.55
N THR A 116 -8.98 8.25 -3.10
CA THR A 116 -10.15 8.73 -2.33
C THR A 116 -9.71 9.42 -1.04
N MET A 117 -8.72 8.87 -0.34
CA MET A 117 -8.19 9.42 0.91
C MET A 117 -7.44 10.74 0.69
N ILE A 118 -6.70 10.87 -0.42
CA ILE A 118 -6.03 12.11 -0.85
C ILE A 118 -7.06 13.20 -1.17
N ASN A 119 -8.06 12.88 -2.00
CA ASN A 119 -9.10 13.82 -2.43
C ASN A 119 -10.03 14.27 -1.30
N ASN A 120 -10.00 13.59 -0.15
CA ASN A 120 -10.78 13.90 1.05
C ASN A 120 -9.87 14.06 2.27
N SER A 121 -8.65 14.55 2.07
CA SER A 121 -7.58 14.61 3.07
C SER A 121 -7.96 15.44 4.30
N GLU A 122 -8.82 16.45 4.13
CA GLU A 122 -9.32 17.33 5.18
C GLU A 122 -10.03 16.57 6.31
N LYS A 123 -10.63 15.42 6.00
CA LYS A 123 -11.35 14.54 6.96
C LYS A 123 -10.40 13.81 7.90
N TRP A 124 -9.12 13.74 7.56
CA TRP A 124 -8.11 12.96 8.28
C TRP A 124 -7.21 13.83 9.14
N ILE A 125 -7.17 15.15 8.91
CA ILE A 125 -6.27 16.07 9.61
C ILE A 125 -6.69 16.24 11.07
N VAL A 126 -5.70 16.23 11.97
CA VAL A 126 -5.90 16.52 13.38
C VAL A 126 -5.68 18.01 13.62
N ASN A 127 -6.74 18.74 13.95
CA ASN A 127 -6.62 20.14 14.32
C ASN A 127 -5.91 20.26 15.67
N THR A 128 -4.66 20.75 15.65
CA THR A 128 -3.86 21.00 16.86
C THR A 128 -4.24 22.29 17.58
N LYS A 129 -5.19 23.10 17.05
CA LYS A 129 -5.71 24.29 17.73
C LYS A 129 -6.87 23.94 18.67
N LYS A 130 -6.56 23.38 19.85
CA LYS A 130 -7.40 23.50 21.05
C LYS A 130 -6.54 23.51 22.32
N THR A 131 -6.01 24.68 22.64
CA THR A 131 -6.05 25.21 24.00
C THR A 131 -6.05 26.74 23.89
N LYS A 132 -7.12 27.36 24.37
CA LYS A 132 -7.13 28.77 24.75
C LYS A 132 -6.15 28.96 25.91
#